data_AF-A0A662KRD7-F1
#
_entry.id   AF-A0A662KRD7-F1
#
_cell.length_a   1.000
_cell.length_b   1.000
_cell.length_c   1.000
_cell.angle_alpha   90.00
_cell.angle_beta   90.00
_cell.angle_gamma   90.00
#
_symmetry.space_group_name_H-M   'P 1'
#
loop_
_entity.id
_entity.type
_entity.pdbx_description
1 polymer ?
#
loop_
_entity_poly.entity_id
_entity_poly.type
_entity_poly.pdbx_seq_one_letter_code
_entity_poly.pdbx_strand_id
1 'polypeptide(L)'
;IEPVFALVYEKKVTAGSFFYVDSVFEERLRDLGLYNDEMLKKISENYGSIQGIEEIPKELHNIFVTSMDIHWLDHLVAQAVLQRCITDSISKTINMPNDISVDDIQQAYIIAHEMGCKGVTVYRDGSKTKQVLNVLSAKKELMRRAEPSDFAMEWLNEIISKKEWIKRYIKMGEAKIVEVQPPVVESEEVTPSVNHEEKKLIVPSDAIERCPTCGGEHLVYEAGCMVCKDCGWSECIIS
;
A
#
# COMPACT_ATOMS: atom_id res chain seq x y z
N ILE A 1 -12.87 0.10 -10.47
CA ILE A 1 -12.02 -0.72 -11.38
C ILE A 1 -10.81 -1.27 -10.62
N GLU A 2 -11.04 -1.69 -9.37
CA GLU A 2 -9.97 -2.10 -8.47
C GLU A 2 -9.70 -3.59 -8.65
N PRO A 3 -8.44 -4.03 -8.66
CA PRO A 3 -8.13 -5.44 -8.46
C PRO A 3 -8.52 -5.88 -7.05
N VAL A 4 -8.67 -7.20 -6.86
CA VAL A 4 -8.84 -7.78 -5.53
C VAL A 4 -7.66 -7.39 -4.66
N PHE A 5 -7.91 -6.84 -3.47
CA PHE A 5 -6.83 -6.35 -2.60
C PHE A 5 -5.98 -7.49 -2.04
N ALA A 6 -6.62 -8.55 -1.57
CA ALA A 6 -6.02 -9.74 -0.97
C ALA A 6 -6.95 -10.93 -1.18
N LEU A 7 -6.42 -12.11 -1.51
CA LEU A 7 -7.19 -13.36 -1.59
C LEU A 7 -7.46 -13.95 -0.22
N VAL A 8 -6.53 -13.78 0.71
CA VAL A 8 -6.65 -14.22 2.11
C VAL A 8 -6.23 -13.09 3.04
N TYR A 9 -7.03 -12.79 4.05
CA TYR A 9 -6.62 -11.88 5.13
C TYR A 9 -7.14 -12.34 6.48
N GLU A 10 -6.33 -12.15 7.52
CA GLU A 10 -6.70 -12.45 8.90
C GLU A 10 -7.49 -11.29 9.52
N LYS A 11 -8.67 -11.59 10.08
CA LYS A 11 -9.44 -10.66 10.89
C LYS A 11 -9.39 -11.09 12.35
N LYS A 12 -8.90 -10.19 13.20
CA LYS A 12 -8.90 -10.37 14.66
C LYS A 12 -10.20 -9.81 15.24
N VAL A 13 -10.91 -10.65 15.98
CA VAL A 13 -12.10 -10.29 16.76
C VAL A 13 -11.88 -10.67 18.22
N THR A 14 -12.73 -10.20 19.13
CA THR A 14 -12.61 -10.51 20.56
C THR A 14 -12.62 -12.02 20.85
N ALA A 15 -13.26 -12.81 19.98
CA ALA A 15 -13.37 -14.27 20.11
C ALA A 15 -12.18 -15.06 19.51
N GLY A 16 -11.22 -14.42 18.85
CA GLY A 16 -10.09 -15.08 18.18
C GLY A 16 -9.74 -14.46 16.83
N SER A 17 -8.91 -15.15 16.04
CA SER A 17 -8.60 -14.75 14.68
C SER A 17 -9.19 -15.72 13.66
N PHE A 18 -9.66 -15.17 12.54
CA PHE A 18 -10.28 -15.94 11.46
C PHE A 18 -9.74 -15.46 10.12
N PHE A 19 -9.51 -16.40 9.20
CA PHE A 19 -9.19 -16.08 7.82
C PHE A 19 -10.45 -15.79 7.03
N TYR A 20 -10.42 -14.69 6.29
CA TYR A 20 -11.35 -14.41 5.21
C TYR A 20 -10.65 -14.79 3.91
N VAL A 21 -11.33 -15.58 3.09
CA VAL A 21 -10.80 -16.09 1.81
C VAL A 21 -11.75 -15.67 0.69
N ASP A 22 -11.20 -15.27 -0.45
CA ASP A 22 -11.98 -15.07 -1.67
C ASP A 22 -12.72 -16.36 -2.03
N SER A 23 -14.03 -16.27 -2.26
CA SER A 23 -14.88 -17.46 -2.41
C SER A 23 -14.51 -18.34 -3.60
N VAL A 24 -14.08 -17.72 -4.71
CA VAL A 24 -13.71 -18.46 -5.93
C VAL A 24 -12.35 -19.13 -5.73
N PHE A 25 -11.43 -18.43 -5.07
CA PHE A 25 -10.14 -18.97 -4.71
C PHE A 25 -10.24 -20.11 -3.68
N GLU A 26 -11.12 -19.99 -2.69
CA GLU A 26 -11.39 -21.02 -1.69
C GLU A 26 -11.86 -22.32 -2.34
N GLU A 27 -12.86 -22.25 -3.23
CA GLU A 27 -13.36 -23.42 -3.96
C GLU A 27 -12.22 -24.12 -4.70
N ARG A 28 -11.36 -23.34 -5.38
CA ARG A 28 -10.24 -23.90 -6.12
C ARG A 28 -9.17 -24.52 -5.23
N LEU A 29 -8.87 -23.92 -4.07
CA LEU A 29 -7.95 -24.51 -3.10
C LEU A 29 -8.49 -25.83 -2.55
N ARG A 30 -9.81 -25.94 -2.32
CA ARG A 30 -10.46 -27.16 -1.85
C ARG A 30 -10.38 -28.27 -2.88
N ASP A 31 -10.65 -27.98 -4.15
CA ASP A 31 -10.51 -28.94 -5.25
C ASP A 31 -9.11 -29.53 -5.36
N LEU A 32 -8.09 -28.71 -5.09
CA LEU A 32 -6.69 -29.10 -5.12
C LEU A 32 -6.21 -29.79 -3.84
N GLY A 33 -7.05 -29.89 -2.81
CA GLY A 33 -6.66 -30.40 -1.50
C GLY A 33 -5.65 -29.51 -0.76
N LEU A 34 -5.53 -28.24 -1.14
CA LEU A 34 -4.59 -27.27 -0.58
C LEU A 34 -5.24 -26.35 0.48
N TYR A 35 -6.55 -26.47 0.70
CA TYR A 35 -7.26 -25.69 1.70
C TYR A 35 -6.97 -26.19 3.12
N ASN A 36 -6.06 -25.51 3.82
CA ASN A 36 -5.75 -25.76 5.24
C ASN A 36 -5.21 -24.49 5.91
N ASP A 37 -5.22 -24.44 7.24
CA ASP A 37 -4.84 -23.26 8.02
C ASP A 37 -3.39 -22.81 7.79
N GLU A 38 -2.46 -23.74 7.53
CA GLU A 38 -1.07 -23.43 7.23
C GLU A 38 -0.94 -22.68 5.90
N MET A 39 -1.64 -23.15 4.87
CA MET A 39 -1.69 -22.49 3.56
C MET A 39 -2.35 -21.10 3.66
N LEU A 40 -3.49 -21.00 4.35
CA LEU A 40 -4.20 -19.72 4.52
C LEU A 40 -3.33 -18.70 5.26
N LYS A 41 -2.64 -19.14 6.32
CA LYS A 41 -1.68 -18.30 7.04
C LYS A 41 -0.54 -17.86 6.15
N LYS A 42 0.07 -18.77 5.38
CA LYS A 42 1.16 -18.46 4.45
C LYS A 42 0.76 -17.41 3.41
N ILE A 43 -0.44 -17.53 2.85
CA ILE A 43 -0.98 -16.55 1.88
C ILE A 43 -1.26 -15.22 2.58
N SER A 44 -1.90 -15.23 3.76
CA SER A 44 -2.19 -14.02 4.53
C SER A 44 -0.91 -13.25 4.92
N GLU A 45 0.16 -13.95 5.25
CA GLU A 45 1.47 -13.35 5.59
C GLU A 45 2.19 -12.79 4.34
N ASN A 46 1.81 -13.25 3.15
CA ASN A 46 2.30 -12.75 1.86
C ASN A 46 1.35 -11.69 1.26
N TYR A 47 0.85 -10.75 2.08
CA TYR A 47 -0.13 -9.74 1.64
C TYR A 47 -1.44 -10.29 1.06
N GLY A 48 -1.79 -11.52 1.42
CA GLY A 48 -2.94 -12.21 0.84
C GLY A 48 -2.73 -12.62 -0.61
N SER A 49 -1.49 -12.62 -1.09
CA SER A 49 -1.11 -13.03 -2.45
C SER A 49 -0.56 -14.45 -2.47
N ILE A 50 -0.85 -15.17 -3.55
CA ILE A 50 -0.25 -16.47 -3.82
C ILE A 50 1.09 -16.39 -4.55
N GLN A 51 1.49 -15.21 -5.02
CA GLN A 51 2.68 -15.06 -5.83
C GLN A 51 3.95 -15.43 -5.05
N GLY A 52 4.78 -16.29 -5.63
CA GLY A 52 6.00 -16.81 -5.00
C GLY A 52 5.81 -18.05 -4.13
N ILE A 53 4.57 -18.54 -3.93
CA ILE A 53 4.29 -19.78 -3.19
C ILE A 53 4.38 -20.98 -4.13
N GLU A 54 5.45 -21.76 -4.05
CA GLU A 54 5.75 -22.87 -4.98
C GLU A 54 4.75 -24.03 -4.91
N GLU A 55 4.10 -24.22 -3.77
CA GLU A 55 3.10 -25.29 -3.56
C GLU A 55 1.82 -25.06 -4.35
N ILE A 56 1.58 -23.84 -4.84
CA ILE A 56 0.40 -23.49 -5.61
C ILE A 56 0.70 -23.66 -7.11
N PRO A 57 -0.18 -24.34 -7.88
CA PRO A 57 0.05 -24.53 -9.31
C PRO A 57 0.14 -23.21 -10.08
N LYS A 58 1.14 -23.10 -10.97
CA LYS A 58 1.42 -21.89 -11.79
C LYS A 58 0.21 -21.32 -12.52
N GLU A 59 -0.74 -22.17 -12.92
CA GLU A 59 -1.98 -21.74 -13.57
C GLU A 59 -2.80 -20.78 -12.69
N LEU A 60 -2.85 -21.03 -11.37
CA LEU A 60 -3.55 -20.15 -10.43
C LEU A 60 -2.87 -18.80 -10.30
N HIS A 61 -1.54 -18.73 -10.39
CA HIS A 61 -0.79 -17.48 -10.29
C HIS A 61 -1.18 -16.45 -11.36
N ASN A 62 -1.61 -16.91 -12.54
CA ASN A 62 -2.05 -16.01 -13.60
C ASN A 62 -3.51 -15.55 -13.44
N ILE A 63 -4.31 -16.29 -12.66
CA ILE A 63 -5.74 -16.03 -12.49
C ILE A 63 -5.98 -15.18 -11.24
N PHE A 64 -5.36 -15.58 -10.13
CA PHE A 64 -5.55 -14.96 -8.82
C PHE A 64 -4.43 -13.96 -8.54
N VAL A 65 -4.54 -12.82 -9.22
CA VAL A 65 -3.65 -11.66 -9.09
C VAL A 65 -4.31 -10.63 -8.16
N THR A 66 -3.56 -10.16 -7.16
CA THR A 66 -4.00 -9.15 -6.19
C THR A 66 -3.46 -7.77 -6.53
N SER A 67 -3.89 -6.74 -5.80
CA SER A 67 -3.41 -5.38 -5.99
C SER A 67 -1.90 -5.22 -5.81
N MET A 68 -1.28 -5.98 -4.90
CA MET A 68 0.16 -5.92 -4.63
C MET A 68 1.00 -6.70 -5.65
N ASP A 69 0.35 -7.54 -6.46
CA ASP A 69 1.00 -8.32 -7.53
C ASP A 69 1.12 -7.53 -8.85
N ILE A 70 0.52 -6.33 -8.90
CA ILE A 70 0.51 -5.44 -10.04
C ILE A 70 1.38 -4.24 -9.70
N HIS A 71 2.39 -3.96 -10.53
CA HIS A 71 3.27 -2.82 -10.32
C HIS A 71 2.48 -1.51 -10.39
N TRP A 72 2.85 -0.50 -9.60
CA TRP A 72 2.09 0.75 -9.50
C TRP A 72 1.95 1.49 -10.83
N LEU A 73 2.94 1.36 -11.73
CA LEU A 73 2.85 1.90 -13.08
C LEU A 73 1.73 1.21 -13.89
N ASP A 74 1.56 -0.10 -13.76
CA ASP A 74 0.49 -0.83 -14.44
C ASP A 74 -0.90 -0.46 -13.89
N HIS A 75 -1.01 -0.19 -12.58
CA HIS A 75 -2.25 0.37 -12.03
C HIS A 75 -2.60 1.72 -12.67
N LEU A 76 -1.60 2.59 -12.89
CA LEU A 76 -1.79 3.89 -13.55
C LEU A 76 -2.20 3.72 -15.01
N VAL A 77 -1.51 2.84 -15.73
CA VAL A 77 -1.81 2.55 -17.14
C VAL A 77 -3.24 2.06 -17.28
N ALA A 78 -3.68 1.12 -16.44
CA ALA A 78 -5.06 0.62 -16.45
C ALA A 78 -6.08 1.76 -16.25
N GLN A 79 -5.82 2.67 -15.31
CA GLN A 79 -6.67 3.84 -15.10
C GLN A 79 -6.65 4.79 -16.31
N ALA A 80 -5.47 5.08 -16.85
CA ALA A 80 -5.28 5.99 -17.97
C ALA A 80 -5.99 5.53 -19.24
N VAL A 81 -5.92 4.22 -19.57
CA VAL A 81 -6.64 3.65 -20.71
C VAL A 81 -8.13 3.94 -20.60
N LEU A 82 -8.72 3.69 -19.43
CA LEU A 82 -10.14 3.89 -19.20
C LEU A 82 -10.51 5.38 -19.16
N GLN A 83 -9.62 6.23 -18.62
CA GLN A 83 -9.84 7.66 -18.52
C GLN A 83 -10.07 8.33 -19.88
N ARG A 84 -9.49 7.79 -20.97
CA ARG A 84 -9.68 8.29 -22.35
C ARG A 84 -11.14 8.24 -22.81
N CYS A 85 -11.94 7.34 -22.22
CA CYS A 85 -13.34 7.14 -22.58
C CYS A 85 -14.31 7.76 -21.56
N ILE A 86 -13.80 8.45 -20.52
CA ILE A 86 -14.61 8.93 -19.39
C ILE A 86 -14.45 10.46 -19.25
N THR A 87 -15.58 11.17 -19.22
CA THR A 87 -15.64 12.63 -19.10
C THR A 87 -15.33 13.11 -17.68
N ASP A 88 -15.68 12.34 -16.67
CA ASP A 88 -15.35 12.61 -15.26
C ASP A 88 -14.07 11.89 -14.80
N SER A 89 -13.69 12.05 -13.54
CA SER A 89 -12.54 11.36 -12.94
C SER A 89 -12.88 9.92 -12.54
N ILE A 90 -11.86 9.08 -12.38
CA ILE A 90 -11.98 7.70 -11.90
C ILE A 90 -11.43 7.62 -10.48
N SER A 91 -12.25 7.21 -9.53
CA SER A 91 -11.80 6.89 -8.16
C SER A 91 -11.16 5.50 -8.14
N LYS A 92 -9.88 5.44 -8.54
CA LYS A 92 -9.04 4.24 -8.45
C LYS A 92 -7.81 4.53 -7.58
N THR A 93 -7.48 3.55 -6.75
CA THR A 93 -6.33 3.51 -5.87
C THR A 93 -5.16 2.82 -6.57
N ILE A 94 -4.01 3.46 -6.49
CA ILE A 94 -2.71 2.94 -6.88
C ILE A 94 -2.07 2.39 -5.62
N ASN A 95 -2.14 1.07 -5.45
CA ASN A 95 -1.60 0.39 -4.29
C ASN A 95 -0.08 0.20 -4.45
N MET A 96 0.67 0.61 -3.45
CA MET A 96 2.13 0.59 -3.43
C MET A 96 2.63 -0.14 -2.17
N PRO A 97 3.65 -1.02 -2.30
CA PRO A 97 4.33 -1.60 -1.15
C PRO A 97 4.91 -0.55 -0.21
N ASN A 98 5.16 -0.92 1.05
CA ASN A 98 5.62 0.02 2.07
C ASN A 98 7.04 0.56 1.83
N ASP A 99 7.87 -0.18 1.12
CA ASP A 99 9.27 0.15 0.82
C ASP A 99 9.41 1.02 -0.45
N ILE A 100 8.29 1.41 -1.06
CA ILE A 100 8.26 2.39 -2.14
C ILE A 100 8.72 3.76 -1.64
N SER A 101 9.59 4.39 -2.43
CA SER A 101 10.21 5.67 -2.09
C SER A 101 9.28 6.86 -2.31
N VAL A 102 9.59 8.00 -1.70
CA VAL A 102 8.90 9.27 -1.96
C VAL A 102 9.06 9.69 -3.43
N ASP A 103 10.20 9.39 -4.03
CA ASP A 103 10.47 9.66 -5.45
C ASP A 103 9.54 8.85 -6.35
N ASP A 104 9.24 7.59 -6.03
CA ASP A 104 8.29 6.77 -6.79
C ASP A 104 6.85 7.31 -6.67
N ILE A 105 6.46 7.78 -5.49
CA ILE A 105 5.16 8.44 -5.30
C ILE A 105 5.08 9.71 -6.14
N GLN A 106 6.13 10.54 -6.14
CA GLN A 106 6.21 11.73 -6.97
C GLN A 106 6.08 11.37 -8.46
N GLN A 107 6.82 10.35 -8.91
CA GLN A 107 6.76 9.86 -10.28
C GLN A 107 5.35 9.40 -10.65
N ALA A 108 4.65 8.69 -9.77
CA ALA A 108 3.29 8.25 -10.02
C ALA A 108 2.33 9.41 -10.30
N TYR A 109 2.43 10.51 -9.54
CA TYR A 109 1.62 11.71 -9.80
C TYR A 109 1.95 12.38 -11.13
N ILE A 110 3.25 12.54 -11.44
CA ILE A 110 3.68 13.15 -12.70
C ILE A 110 3.25 12.29 -13.89
N ILE A 111 3.50 10.98 -13.84
CA ILE A 111 3.12 10.04 -14.91
C ILE A 111 1.61 10.02 -15.08
N ALA A 112 0.82 9.98 -13.99
CA ALA A 112 -0.64 10.03 -14.07
C ALA A 112 -1.13 11.29 -14.80
N HIS A 113 -0.57 12.45 -14.45
CA HIS A 113 -0.87 13.71 -15.12
C HIS A 113 -0.54 13.65 -16.61
N GLU A 114 0.65 13.15 -16.96
CA GLU A 114 1.09 13.06 -18.35
C GLU A 114 0.28 12.05 -19.18
N MET A 115 -0.24 11.00 -18.56
CA MET A 115 -1.14 10.03 -19.16
C MET A 115 -2.59 10.56 -19.32
N GLY A 116 -2.90 11.74 -18.76
CA GLY A 116 -4.21 12.37 -18.84
C GLY A 116 -5.20 11.90 -17.78
N CYS A 117 -4.74 11.30 -16.68
CA CYS A 117 -5.58 11.01 -15.52
C CYS A 117 -6.13 12.31 -14.91
N LYS A 118 -7.44 12.37 -14.66
CA LYS A 118 -8.10 13.56 -14.09
C LYS A 118 -8.04 13.61 -12.57
N GLY A 119 -7.73 12.49 -11.94
CA GLY A 119 -7.46 12.34 -10.53
C GLY A 119 -6.69 11.05 -10.31
N VAL A 120 -5.98 10.96 -9.19
CA VAL A 120 -5.27 9.74 -8.81
C VAL A 120 -5.26 9.64 -7.30
N THR A 121 -5.44 8.44 -6.78
CA THR A 121 -5.32 8.17 -5.34
C THR A 121 -4.18 7.19 -5.15
N VAL A 122 -3.16 7.56 -4.39
CA VAL A 122 -2.04 6.67 -4.06
C VAL A 122 -2.24 6.15 -2.64
N TYR A 123 -2.13 4.84 -2.47
CA TYR A 123 -2.08 4.21 -1.15
C TYR A 123 -0.77 3.44 -1.02
N ARG A 124 0.12 3.92 -0.16
CA ARG A 124 1.33 3.20 0.24
C ARG A 124 1.04 2.41 1.50
N ASP A 125 1.35 1.12 1.49
CA ASP A 125 1.21 0.30 2.69
C ASP A 125 1.99 0.90 3.87
N GLY A 126 1.43 0.78 5.07
CA GLY A 126 2.00 1.37 6.29
C GLY A 126 1.87 2.90 6.41
N SER A 127 1.23 3.61 5.47
CA SER A 127 1.05 5.07 5.56
C SER A 127 -0.04 5.52 6.54
N LYS A 128 -0.82 4.60 7.13
CA LYS A 128 -1.86 4.88 8.13
C LYS A 128 -1.57 4.10 9.42
N THR A 129 -1.71 4.77 10.56
CA THR A 129 -1.44 4.22 11.91
C THR A 129 -2.40 3.11 12.34
N LYS A 130 -3.65 3.14 11.85
CA LYS A 130 -4.65 2.06 12.01
C LYS A 130 -5.11 1.58 10.64
N GLN A 131 -4.82 0.32 10.33
CA GLN A 131 -5.33 -0.37 9.15
C GLN A 131 -6.49 -1.28 9.57
N VAL A 132 -7.61 -1.23 8.82
CA VAL A 132 -8.77 -2.12 9.07
C VAL A 132 -8.45 -3.55 8.64
N LEU A 133 -7.67 -3.68 7.57
CA LEU A 133 -7.07 -4.93 7.11
C LEU A 133 -5.63 -4.94 7.58
N ASN A 134 -5.35 -5.62 8.68
CA ASN A 134 -3.96 -5.82 9.07
C ASN A 134 -3.45 -7.04 8.32
N VAL A 135 -2.61 -6.81 7.31
CA VAL A 135 -1.68 -7.84 6.84
C VAL A 135 -0.63 -7.98 7.94
N LEU A 136 -0.94 -8.73 8.99
CA LEU A 136 -0.08 -8.95 10.15
C LEU A 136 1.02 -9.94 9.82
N SER A 137 1.79 -9.64 8.79
CA SER A 137 3.07 -10.29 8.63
C SER A 137 4.10 -9.50 9.41
N ALA A 138 4.76 -10.16 10.37
CA ALA A 138 6.00 -9.63 10.93
C ALA A 138 7.06 -9.41 9.82
N LYS A 139 6.90 -10.07 8.66
CA LYS A 139 7.63 -9.82 7.42
C LYS A 139 6.81 -8.92 6.49
N LYS A 140 7.12 -7.64 6.52
CA LYS A 140 6.57 -6.62 5.61
C LYS A 140 7.07 -6.75 4.16
N GLU A 141 7.37 -7.96 3.69
CA GLU A 141 8.02 -8.19 2.39
C GLU A 141 7.23 -9.20 1.57
N LEU A 142 6.93 -8.84 0.33
CA LEU A 142 6.29 -9.72 -0.65
C LEU A 142 7.28 -10.82 -1.06
N MET A 143 6.82 -12.06 -1.16
CA MET A 143 7.64 -13.16 -1.69
C MET A 143 8.02 -12.95 -3.17
N ARG A 144 7.18 -12.23 -3.92
CA ARG A 144 7.47 -11.80 -5.29
C ARG A 144 7.13 -10.32 -5.45
N ARG A 145 8.12 -9.53 -5.87
CA ARG A 145 7.90 -8.13 -6.24
C ARG A 145 7.33 -8.03 -7.65
N ALA A 146 6.34 -7.17 -7.83
CA ALA A 146 5.81 -6.84 -9.14
C ALA A 146 6.78 -5.90 -9.85
N GLU A 147 7.13 -6.23 -11.09
CA GLU A 147 7.88 -5.37 -12.00
C GLU A 147 6.92 -4.74 -13.02
N PRO A 148 7.22 -3.54 -13.54
CA PRO A 148 6.39 -2.92 -14.55
C PRO A 148 6.31 -3.79 -15.81
N SER A 149 5.12 -3.89 -16.42
CA SER A 149 4.98 -4.61 -17.68
C SER A 149 5.68 -3.89 -18.84
N ASP A 150 6.05 -4.66 -19.88
CA ASP A 150 6.64 -4.11 -21.10
C ASP A 150 5.74 -3.03 -21.71
N PHE A 151 4.43 -3.26 -21.74
CA PHE A 151 3.44 -2.31 -22.25
C PHE A 151 3.46 -0.99 -21.46
N ALA A 152 3.53 -1.07 -20.14
CA ALA A 152 3.60 0.11 -19.28
C ALA A 152 4.91 0.89 -19.50
N MET A 153 6.03 0.19 -19.63
CA MET A 153 7.33 0.80 -19.91
C MET A 153 7.40 1.43 -21.30
N GLU A 154 6.86 0.78 -22.33
CA GLU A 154 6.79 1.30 -23.69
C GLU A 154 6.01 2.62 -23.73
N TRP A 155 4.83 2.67 -23.09
CA TRP A 155 4.04 3.89 -23.04
C TRP A 155 4.75 5.00 -22.23
N LEU A 156 5.35 4.67 -21.10
CA LEU A 156 6.15 5.63 -20.32
C LEU A 156 7.28 6.22 -21.18
N ASN A 157 8.02 5.38 -21.90
CA ASN A 157 9.09 5.81 -22.80
C ASN A 157 8.57 6.70 -23.93
N GLU A 158 7.39 6.42 -24.48
CA GLU A 158 6.74 7.27 -25.48
C GLU A 158 6.45 8.67 -24.90
N ILE A 159 5.91 8.76 -23.68
CA ILE A 159 5.64 10.03 -23.00
C ILE A 159 6.95 10.80 -22.78
N ILE A 160 7.97 10.13 -22.24
CA ILE A 160 9.30 10.69 -21.99
C ILE A 160 9.92 11.25 -23.27
N SER A 161 9.81 10.52 -24.39
CA SER A 161 10.35 10.95 -25.68
C SER A 161 9.71 12.22 -26.22
N LYS A 162 8.44 12.45 -25.89
CA LYS A 162 7.66 13.63 -26.31
C LYS A 162 7.84 14.82 -25.37
N LYS A 163 8.19 14.56 -24.10
CA LYS A 163 8.17 15.55 -23.02
C LYS A 163 9.45 15.51 -22.20
N GLU A 164 10.54 15.97 -22.81
CA GLU A 164 11.90 15.97 -22.24
C GLU A 164 11.97 16.50 -20.80
N TRP A 165 11.13 17.47 -20.43
CA TRP A 165 11.15 18.10 -19.12
C TRP A 165 10.91 17.12 -17.96
N ILE A 166 10.17 16.03 -18.20
CA ILE A 166 9.84 15.04 -17.14
C ILE A 166 11.01 14.11 -16.83
N LYS A 167 12.00 13.99 -17.70
CA LYS A 167 13.16 13.09 -17.51
C LYS A 167 13.91 13.35 -16.21
N ARG A 168 13.90 14.60 -15.73
CA ARG A 168 14.53 14.96 -14.46
C ARG A 168 13.84 14.36 -13.23
N TYR A 169 12.57 13.96 -13.37
CA TYR A 169 11.73 13.43 -12.31
C TYR A 169 11.54 11.92 -12.42
N ILE A 170 11.50 11.38 -13.65
CA ILE A 170 11.32 9.94 -13.87
C ILE A 170 12.67 9.22 -13.78
N LYS A 171 12.82 8.40 -12.74
CA LYS A 171 14.01 7.59 -12.42
C LYS A 171 13.77 6.08 -12.59
N MET A 172 12.59 5.67 -13.06
CA MET A 172 12.29 4.27 -13.34
C MET A 172 13.33 3.65 -14.28
N GLY A 173 14.01 2.60 -13.82
CA GLY A 173 15.11 1.93 -14.54
C GLY A 173 16.52 2.25 -14.01
N GLU A 174 16.68 3.26 -13.15
CA GLU A 174 17.91 3.48 -12.39
C GLU A 174 17.76 2.82 -11.02
N ALA A 175 18.41 1.68 -10.81
CA ALA A 175 18.42 1.00 -9.52
C ALA A 175 19.00 1.95 -8.44
N LYS A 176 18.13 2.51 -7.60
CA LYS A 176 18.52 3.05 -6.31
C LYS A 176 17.73 2.34 -5.23
N ILE A 177 18.41 1.42 -4.57
CA ILE A 177 18.13 1.10 -3.18
C ILE A 177 18.36 2.43 -2.43
N VAL A 178 17.29 3.19 -2.24
CA VAL A 178 17.30 4.20 -1.20
C VAL A 178 17.06 3.41 0.08
N GLU A 179 18.07 3.34 0.95
CA GLU A 179 17.84 2.96 2.34
C GLU A 179 16.88 4.00 2.93
N VAL A 180 15.58 3.73 2.81
CA VAL A 180 14.57 4.46 3.56
C VAL A 180 14.70 3.96 4.97
N GLN A 181 15.51 4.64 5.79
CA GLN A 181 15.40 4.48 7.24
C GLN A 181 13.99 4.96 7.60
N PRO A 182 13.09 4.05 8.04
CA PRO A 182 11.84 4.50 8.65
C PRO A 182 12.23 5.40 9.83
N PRO A 183 11.47 6.45 10.15
CA PRO A 183 11.67 7.15 11.40
C PRO A 183 11.65 6.10 12.52
N VAL A 184 12.76 6.02 13.27
CA VAL A 184 12.88 5.12 14.42
C VAL A 184 11.84 5.60 15.43
N VAL A 185 10.70 4.92 15.47
CA VAL A 185 9.79 5.02 16.60
C VAL A 185 10.42 4.10 17.64
N GLU A 186 11.10 4.69 18.63
CA GLU A 186 11.58 3.95 19.79
C GLU A 186 10.36 3.31 20.46
N SER A 187 10.13 2.03 20.20
CA SER A 187 9.26 1.22 21.03
C SER A 187 10.03 0.93 22.30
N GLU A 188 9.75 1.67 23.38
CA GLU A 188 10.24 1.33 24.70
C GLU A 188 9.86 -0.12 25.00
N GLU A 189 10.87 -0.97 25.25
CA GLU A 189 10.68 -2.32 25.75
C GLU A 189 10.09 -2.24 27.16
N VAL A 190 8.80 -2.51 27.28
CA VAL A 190 8.14 -2.67 28.59
C VAL A 190 8.61 -4.01 29.19
N THR A 191 9.56 -3.93 30.11
CA THR A 191 9.88 -5.04 31.00
C THR A 191 8.70 -5.32 31.93
N PRO A 192 8.36 -6.60 32.20
CA PRO A 192 7.17 -6.92 32.97
C PRO A 192 7.50 -6.85 34.47
N SER A 193 7.11 -5.76 35.12
CA SER A 193 7.03 -5.74 36.59
C SER A 193 5.92 -4.83 37.11
N VAL A 194 4.83 -5.50 37.49
CA VAL A 194 3.94 -5.26 38.64
C VAL A 194 3.08 -3.98 38.66
N ASN A 195 1.77 -4.23 38.61
CA ASN A 195 0.62 -3.44 39.07
C ASN A 195 0.66 -1.92 38.85
N HIS A 196 -0.13 -1.43 37.88
CA HIS A 196 -1.03 -0.31 38.13
C HIS A 196 -2.17 -0.29 37.09
N GLU A 197 -3.35 0.06 37.59
CA GLU A 197 -4.65 0.08 36.92
C GLU A 197 -4.63 0.82 35.57
N GLU A 198 -5.21 0.19 34.53
CA GLU A 198 -5.41 0.81 33.22
C GLU A 198 -6.35 2.02 33.30
N LYS A 199 -5.79 3.23 33.32
CA LYS A 199 -6.49 4.43 32.85
C LYS A 199 -6.19 4.63 31.38
N LYS A 200 -7.12 4.18 30.53
CA LYS A 200 -7.20 4.60 29.11
C LYS A 200 -7.35 6.12 29.04
N LEU A 201 -6.28 6.82 28.67
CA LEU A 201 -6.36 8.21 28.25
C LEU A 201 -6.79 8.25 26.78
N ILE A 202 -8.08 8.44 26.59
CA ILE A 202 -8.64 8.99 25.35
C ILE A 202 -8.18 10.45 25.33
N VAL A 203 -7.18 10.79 24.52
CA VAL A 203 -6.76 12.18 24.37
C VAL A 203 -7.70 12.85 23.36
N PRO A 204 -8.43 13.91 23.73
CA PRO A 204 -9.33 14.63 22.82
C PRO A 204 -8.55 15.31 21.68
N SER A 205 -9.27 15.67 20.61
CA SER A 205 -8.78 16.25 19.35
C SER A 205 -7.96 17.55 19.45
N ASP A 206 -7.75 18.07 20.65
CA ASP A 206 -7.29 19.45 20.89
C ASP A 206 -5.83 19.52 21.39
N ALA A 207 -5.09 18.41 21.41
CA ALA A 207 -3.83 18.32 22.16
C ALA A 207 -2.52 18.39 21.33
N ILE A 208 -2.56 18.50 20.00
CA ILE A 208 -1.34 18.58 19.18
C ILE A 208 -1.04 20.05 18.86
N GLU A 209 -0.38 20.73 19.82
CA GLU A 209 0.03 22.14 19.68
C GLU A 209 1.33 22.33 18.88
N ARG A 210 2.17 21.29 18.80
CA ARG A 210 3.46 21.31 18.09
C ARG A 210 3.68 20.03 17.29
N CYS A 211 4.37 20.16 16.16
CA CYS A 211 4.69 19.03 15.30
C CYS A 211 5.57 18.01 16.04
N PRO A 212 5.16 16.73 16.12
CA PRO A 212 5.94 15.71 16.84
C PRO A 212 7.24 15.33 16.11
N THR A 213 7.40 15.70 14.84
CA THR A 213 8.61 15.39 14.05
C THR A 213 9.66 16.49 14.14
N CYS A 214 9.29 17.76 14.00
CA CYS A 214 10.26 18.86 13.97
C CYS A 214 10.13 19.86 15.13
N GLY A 215 9.12 19.72 15.99
CA GLY A 215 8.81 20.68 17.04
C GLY A 215 8.22 22.01 16.56
N GLY A 216 8.00 22.16 15.24
CA GLY A 216 7.44 23.36 14.64
C GLY A 216 6.00 23.63 15.08
N GLU A 217 5.65 24.91 15.20
CA GLU A 217 4.33 25.35 15.66
C GLU A 217 3.33 25.55 14.50
N HIS A 218 3.80 25.47 13.24
CA HIS A 218 2.95 25.66 12.07
C HIS A 218 2.18 24.39 11.70
N LEU A 219 1.30 23.95 12.59
CA LEU A 219 0.33 22.90 12.33
C LEU A 219 -0.98 23.48 11.80
N VAL A 220 -1.47 22.93 10.69
CA VAL A 220 -2.71 23.34 10.03
C VAL A 220 -3.58 22.11 9.79
N TYR A 221 -4.86 22.19 10.12
CA TYR A 221 -5.81 21.13 9.80
C TYR A 221 -6.34 21.28 8.38
N GLU A 222 -6.04 20.32 7.50
CA GLU A 222 -6.44 20.32 6.09
C GLU A 222 -6.83 18.91 5.65
N ALA A 223 -7.92 18.80 4.87
CA ALA A 223 -8.40 17.54 4.29
C ALA A 223 -8.59 16.38 5.30
N GLY A 224 -8.96 16.68 6.55
CA GLY A 224 -9.18 15.69 7.60
C GLY A 224 -7.92 15.27 8.37
N CYS A 225 -6.78 15.89 8.09
CA CYS A 225 -5.50 15.58 8.72
C CYS A 225 -4.84 16.84 9.29
N MET A 226 -4.14 16.69 10.42
CA MET A 226 -3.23 17.72 10.94
C MET A 226 -1.96 17.68 10.10
N VAL A 227 -1.54 18.80 9.52
CA VAL A 227 -0.39 18.92 8.61
C VAL A 227 0.58 19.98 9.13
N CYS A 228 1.85 19.62 9.29
CA CYS A 228 2.93 20.54 9.61
C CYS A 228 3.46 21.21 8.35
N LYS A 229 3.39 22.55 8.28
CA LYS A 229 3.90 23.33 7.14
C LYS A 229 5.42 23.48 7.15
N ASP A 230 6.09 23.18 8.27
CA ASP A 230 7.55 23.27 8.39
C ASP A 230 8.27 22.03 7.85
N CYS A 231 7.75 20.82 8.11
CA CYS A 231 8.41 19.57 7.73
C CYS A 231 7.55 18.59 6.92
N GLY A 232 6.27 18.88 6.71
CA GLY A 232 5.36 18.02 5.95
C GLY A 232 4.82 16.81 6.72
N TRP A 233 5.10 16.68 8.02
CA TRP A 233 4.44 15.68 8.87
C TRP A 233 2.92 15.83 8.79
N SER A 234 2.18 14.73 8.69
CA SER A 234 0.73 14.78 8.83
C SER A 234 0.15 13.56 9.53
N GLU A 235 -0.93 13.77 10.27
CA GLU A 235 -1.69 12.71 10.93
C GLU A 235 -3.19 12.92 10.71
N CYS A 236 -3.84 11.90 10.14
CA CYS A 236 -5.26 11.94 9.86
C CYS A 236 -6.06 11.49 11.08
N ILE A 237 -6.97 12.35 11.54
CA ILE A 237 -7.83 12.05 12.67
C ILE A 237 -8.96 11.15 12.16
N ILE A 238 -8.87 9.86 12.45
CA ILE A 238 -9.94 8.90 12.16
C ILE A 238 -11.00 9.08 13.25
N SER A 239 -12.18 9.57 12.87
CA SER A 239 -13.39 9.49 13.71
C SER A 239 -14.04 8.12 13.61
#